data_AF-A0A5C6U161-F1
#
_entry.id   AF-A0A5C6U161-F1
#
_cell.length_a   1.000
_cell.length_b   1.000
_cell.length_c   1.000
_cell.angle_alpha   90.00
_cell.angle_beta   90.00
_cell.angle_gamma   90.00
#
_symmetry.space_group_name_H-M   'P 1'
#
loop_
_entity.id
_entity.type
_entity.pdbx_description
1 polymer ?
#
loop_
_entity_poly.entity_id
_entity_poly.type
_entity_poly.pdbx_seq_one_letter_code
_entity_poly.pdbx_strand_id
1 'polypeptide(L)' 'MNDLLETTSVVFDDIGRIFGGLASGDLTQRISRDVQGVFNQVKNDANSGCEKLASIIDEVRTAAEALTGAANR' A
#
# COMPACT_ATOMS: atom_id res chain seq x y z
N MET A 1 11.94 29.79 -2.68
CA MET A 1 11.01 29.63 -1.53
C MET A 1 9.83 28.71 -1.87
N ASN A 2 9.72 28.17 -3.09
CA ASN A 2 8.60 27.30 -3.47
C ASN A 2 8.93 25.80 -3.45
N ASP A 3 10.20 25.42 -3.54
CA ASP A 3 10.59 24.01 -3.73
C ASP A 3 10.23 23.12 -2.54
N LEU A 4 10.29 23.64 -1.31
CA LEU A 4 9.91 22.90 -0.11
C LEU A 4 8.39 22.73 0.01
N LEU A 5 7.63 23.78 -0.31
CA LEU A 5 6.16 23.73 -0.33
C LEU A 5 5.66 22.78 -1.42
N GLU A 6 6.29 22.83 -2.58
CA GLU A 6 6.00 21.95 -3.71
C GLU A 6 6.32 20.48 -3.36
N THR A 7 7.51 20.21 -2.80
CA THR A 7 7.89 18.86 -2.36
C THR A 7 6.92 18.32 -1.30
N THR A 8 6.49 19.16 -0.37
CA THR A 8 5.56 18.76 0.68
C THR A 8 4.19 18.41 0.10
N SER A 9 3.63 19.25 -0.78
CA SER A 9 2.33 18.99 -1.41
C SER A 9 2.35 17.67 -2.20
N VAL A 10 3.41 17.44 -2.96
CA VAL A 10 3.58 16.23 -3.77
C VAL A 10 3.61 14.97 -2.91
N VAL A 11 4.28 15.00 -1.75
CA VAL A 11 4.31 13.84 -0.85
C VAL A 11 2.93 13.56 -0.24
N PHE A 12 2.18 14.60 0.12
CA PHE A 12 0.80 14.42 0.61
C PHE A 12 -0.14 13.86 -0.46
N ASP A 13 0.03 14.26 -1.72
CA ASP A 13 -0.73 13.70 -2.84
C ASP A 13 -0.44 12.20 -3.03
N ASP A 14 0.84 11.81 -2.98
CA ASP A 14 1.28 10.42 -3.07
C ASP A 14 0.68 9.55 -1.95
N ILE A 15 0.69 10.07 -0.71
CA ILE A 15 0.09 9.41 0.45
C ILE A 15 -1.44 9.31 0.29
N GLY A 16 -2.09 10.39 -0.13
CA GLY A 16 -3.53 10.43 -0.38
C GLY A 16 -3.96 9.38 -1.42
N ARG A 17 -3.19 9.22 -2.50
CA ARG A 17 -3.42 8.16 -3.50
C ARG A 17 -3.34 6.76 -2.90
N ILE A 18 -2.34 6.48 -2.07
CA ILE A 18 -2.20 5.16 -1.42
C ILE A 18 -3.39 4.87 -0.52
N PHE A 19 -3.77 5.81 0.35
CA PHE A 19 -4.91 5.60 1.25
C PHE A 19 -6.26 5.53 0.52
N GLY A 20 -6.41 6.29 -0.58
CA GLY A 20 -7.58 6.17 -1.47
C GLY A 20 -7.66 4.80 -2.13
N GLY A 21 -6.53 4.30 -2.64
CA GLY A 21 -6.40 2.93 -3.19
C GLY A 21 -6.78 1.89 -2.14
N LEU A 22 -6.18 1.97 -0.95
CA LEU A 22 -6.49 1.11 0.19
C LEU A 22 -7.99 1.11 0.54
N ALA A 23 -8.61 2.28 0.63
CA ALA A 23 -10.04 2.40 0.91
C ALA A 23 -10.93 1.75 -0.17
N SER A 24 -10.46 1.72 -1.42
CA SER A 24 -11.12 1.00 -2.52
C SER A 24 -10.73 -0.49 -2.64
N GLY A 25 -9.85 -0.98 -1.76
CA GLY A 25 -9.32 -2.35 -1.80
C GLY A 25 -8.16 -2.57 -2.77
N ASP A 26 -7.65 -1.52 -3.41
CA ASP A 26 -6.47 -1.59 -4.27
C ASP A 26 -5.18 -1.51 -3.44
N LEU A 27 -4.63 -2.69 -3.14
CA LEU A 27 -3.38 -2.86 -2.40
C LEU A 27 -2.16 -2.92 -3.32
N THR A 28 -2.31 -2.64 -4.62
CA THR A 28 -1.20 -2.69 -5.60
C THR A 28 -0.47 -1.35 -5.74
N GLN A 29 -1.09 -0.26 -5.25
CA GLN A 29 -0.53 1.08 -5.32
C GLN A 29 0.77 1.19 -4.51
N ARG A 30 1.82 1.76 -5.10
CA ARG A 30 3.09 2.05 -4.43
C ARG A 30 3.54 3.48 -4.71
N ILE A 31 4.30 4.06 -3.78
CA ILE A 31 5.02 5.31 -3.97
C ILE A 31 6.46 4.97 -4.38
N SER A 32 6.85 5.35 -5.60
CA SER A 32 8.19 5.10 -6.16
C SER A 32 9.11 6.32 -6.12
N ARG A 33 8.60 7.47 -5.68
CA ARG A 33 9.34 8.72 -5.63
C ARG A 33 10.56 8.61 -4.71
N ASP A 34 11.66 9.23 -5.15
CA ASP A 34 12.83 9.42 -4.30
C ASP A 34 12.61 10.64 -3.41
N VAL A 35 12.61 10.39 -2.11
CA VAL A 35 12.44 11.38 -1.04
C VAL A 35 13.37 10.97 0.09
N GLN A 36 13.80 11.94 0.89
CA GLN A 36 14.80 11.72 1.94
C GLN A 36 14.21 12.03 3.32
N GLY A 37 14.85 11.52 4.36
CA GLY A 37 14.45 11.75 5.75
C GLY A 37 13.07 11.17 6.07
N VAL A 38 12.26 11.93 6.83
CA VAL A 38 10.95 11.48 7.33
C VAL A 38 9.99 11.08 6.21
N PHE A 39 10.03 11.74 5.05
CA PHE A 39 9.17 11.39 3.93
C PHE A 39 9.53 10.04 3.31
N ASN A 40 10.81 9.64 3.33
CA ASN A 40 11.20 8.30 2.91
C ASN A 40 10.67 7.24 3.86
N GLN A 41 10.69 7.52 5.16
CA GLN A 41 10.13 6.61 6.16
C GLN A 41 8.63 6.44 5.94
N VAL A 42 7.87 7.53 5.81
CA VAL A 42 6.43 7.48 5.53
C VAL A 42 6.13 6.73 4.23
N LYS A 43 6.91 6.97 3.18
CA LYS A 43 6.82 6.22 1.90
C LYS A 43 6.97 4.72 2.12
N ASN A 44 8.01 4.32 2.84
CA ASN A 44 8.32 2.91 3.07
C ASN A 44 7.26 2.25 3.95
N ASP A 45 6.78 2.93 4.98
CA ASP A 45 5.73 2.45 5.88
C ASP A 45 4.42 2.24 5.12
N ALA A 46 4.03 3.20 4.26
CA ALA A 46 2.85 3.11 3.41
C ALA A 46 2.93 1.93 2.42
N ASN A 47 4.06 1.77 1.73
CA ASN A 47 4.28 0.67 0.79
C ASN A 47 4.25 -0.69 1.52
N SER A 48 4.96 -0.80 2.64
CA SER A 48 5.04 -2.03 3.44
C SER A 48 3.68 -2.42 4.03
N GLY A 49 2.89 -1.44 4.46
CA GLY A 49 1.52 -1.66 4.92
C GLY A 49 0.63 -2.27 3.82
N CYS A 50 0.70 -1.73 2.61
CA CYS A 50 -0.03 -2.28 1.46
C CYS A 50 0.41 -3.71 1.12
N GLU A 51 1.72 -3.98 1.14
CA GLU A 51 2.28 -5.32 0.90
C GLU A 51 1.82 -6.32 1.95
N LYS A 52 1.84 -5.93 3.23
CA LYS A 52 1.42 -6.82 4.31
C LYS A 52 -0.06 -7.16 4.21
N LEU A 53 -0.91 -6.17 3.91
CA LEU A 53 -2.34 -6.40 3.70
C LEU A 53 -2.57 -7.30 2.48
N ALA A 54 -1.83 -7.09 1.37
CA ALA A 54 -1.96 -7.92 0.18
C ALA A 54 -1.60 -9.38 0.47
N SER A 55 -0.53 -9.63 1.22
CA SER A 55 -0.13 -10.97 1.69
C SER A 55 -1.22 -11.61 2.54
N ILE A 56 -1.82 -10.87 3.48
CA ILE A 56 -2.90 -11.39 4.32
C ILE A 56 -4.11 -11.80 3.47
N ILE A 57 -4.47 -11.00 2.47
CA ILE A 57 -5.57 -11.34 1.56
C ILE A 57 -5.26 -12.61 0.75
N ASP A 58 -4.03 -12.77 0.28
CA ASP A 58 -3.60 -13.95 -0.46
C ASP A 58 -3.60 -15.22 0.41
N GLU A 59 -3.16 -15.11 1.67
CA GLU A 59 -3.25 -16.17 2.67
C GLU A 59 -4.71 -16.58 2.93
N VAL A 60 -5.61 -15.61 3.10
CA VAL A 60 -7.04 -15.85 3.29
C VAL A 60 -7.65 -16.56 2.08
N ARG A 61 -7.30 -16.12 0.86
CA ARG A 61 -7.76 -16.75 -0.38
C ARG A 61 -7.29 -18.19 -0.48
N THR A 62 -6.01 -18.44 -0.22
CA THR A 62 -5.42 -19.78 -0.25
C THR A 62 -6.11 -20.70 0.76
N ALA A 63 -6.39 -20.23 1.96
CA ALA A 63 -7.12 -21.00 2.97
C ALA A 63 -8.56 -21.34 2.52
N ALA A 64 -9.25 -20.41 1.89
CA ALA A 64 -10.60 -20.63 1.35
C ALA A 64 -10.61 -21.66 0.19
N GLU A 65 -9.62 -21.60 -0.70
CA GLU A 65 -9.45 -22.57 -1.78
C GLU A 65 -9.17 -23.97 -1.23
N ALA A 66 -8.30 -24.10 -0.21
CA ALA A 66 -8.02 -25.37 0.46
C ALA A 66 -9.27 -25.97 1.13
N LEU A 67 -10.08 -25.15 1.81
CA LEU A 67 -11.33 -25.58 2.43
C LEU A 67 -12.33 -26.08 1.39
N THR A 68 -12.49 -25.36 0.29
CA THR A 68 -13.39 -25.74 -0.81
C THR A 68 -12.95 -27.06 -1.46
N GLY A 69 -11.63 -27.23 -1.66
CA GLY A 69 -11.06 -28.48 -2.17
C GLY A 69 -11.25 -29.66 -1.22
N ALA A 70 -11.25 -29.44 0.09
CA ALA A 70 -11.53 -30.47 1.09
C ALA A 70 -13.01 -30.84 1.18
N ALA A 71 -13.92 -29.86 1.04
CA ALA A 71 -15.37 -30.09 1.07
C ALA A 71 -15.90 -30.85 -0.16
N ASN A 72 -15.20 -30.76 -1.29
CA ASN A 72 -15.54 -31.46 -2.53
C ASN A 72 -14.88 -32.85 -2.67
N ARG A 73 -14.21 -33.35 -1.61
CA ARG A 73 -13.68 -34.71 -1.52
C ARG A 73 -14.50 -35.54 -0.53
#